data_AF-A0A3L6E0T9-F1
#
_entry.id   AF-A0A3L6E0T9-F1
#
_cell.length_a   1.000
_cell.length_b   1.000
_cell.length_c   1.000
_cell.angle_alpha   90.00
_cell.angle_beta   90.00
_cell.angle_gamma   90.00
#
_symmetry.space_group_name_H-M   'P 1'
#
loop_
_entity.id
_entity.type
_entity.pdbx_description
1 polymer ?
#
loop_
_entity_poly.entity_id
_entity_poly.type
_entity_poly.pdbx_seq_one_letter_code
_entity_poly.pdbx_strand_id
1 'polypeptide(L)'
;MTEGQSEETASAPEGVSVLRRNSDDVGWEYGVLVDVNNKDKVKCILCDKQMCGGVYRLKQHIAQEGKNAKKCQGVKTTKEKLLEAQEKCKKALDGAKRKREVKTVRELELREEVHVSRVGGSEEVTCVGSSEPHKLGPMDKWTKAIDPTTTKSESLTQQRLNKELWKERLHEVHKYIARSVL
;
A
#
# COMPACT_ATOMS: atom_id res chain seq x y z
N MET A 1 2.75 8.96 75.70
CA MET A 1 2.89 7.56 75.27
C MET A 1 1.90 7.38 74.13
N THR A 2 2.24 7.21 72.86
CA THR A 2 3.47 6.87 72.13
C THR A 2 3.32 7.38 70.69
N GLU A 3 4.44 7.71 70.08
CA GLU A 3 4.64 8.11 68.67
C GLU A 3 4.43 6.95 67.69
N GLY A 4 4.30 7.25 66.40
CA GLY A 4 4.43 6.26 65.32
C GLY A 4 4.11 6.81 63.92
N GLN A 5 5.17 7.03 63.13
CA GLN A 5 5.21 7.54 61.76
C GLN A 5 4.91 6.49 60.67
N SER A 6 4.62 7.03 59.46
CA SER A 6 4.98 6.56 58.10
C SER A 6 4.39 5.25 57.55
N GLU A 7 3.75 5.31 56.38
CA GLU A 7 4.42 5.02 55.09
C GLU A 7 3.50 5.31 53.88
N GLU A 8 4.01 6.12 52.95
CA GLU A 8 3.54 6.19 51.56
C GLU A 8 3.75 4.83 50.89
N THR A 9 2.80 4.39 50.08
CA THR A 9 3.11 3.47 48.98
C THR A 9 2.48 4.03 47.71
N ALA A 10 3.34 4.64 46.91
CA ALA A 10 3.08 4.97 45.52
C ALA A 10 2.73 3.70 44.75
N SER A 11 1.58 3.70 44.08
CA SER A 11 1.26 2.74 43.03
C SER A 11 1.03 3.51 41.73
N ALA A 12 1.92 3.26 40.78
CA ALA A 12 1.98 3.88 39.47
C ALA A 12 0.69 3.65 38.64
N PRO A 13 0.33 4.56 37.71
CA PRO A 13 -0.81 4.32 36.83
C PRO A 13 -0.45 3.30 35.75
N GLU A 14 -0.93 2.07 35.94
CA GLU A 14 -1.12 1.09 34.87
C GLU A 14 -2.14 1.64 33.85
N GLY A 15 -1.65 2.34 32.83
CA GLY A 15 -2.51 2.86 31.76
C GLY A 15 -1.82 3.10 30.42
N VAL A 16 -0.54 2.78 30.28
CA VAL A 16 0.26 3.20 29.11
C VAL A 16 0.24 2.17 27.96
N SER A 17 -0.28 0.95 28.17
CA SER A 17 -0.11 -0.16 27.22
C SER A 17 -1.26 -0.42 26.24
N VAL A 18 -2.48 0.10 26.47
CA VAL A 18 -3.64 -0.30 25.65
C VAL A 18 -3.72 0.44 24.30
N LEU A 19 -3.07 1.61 24.17
CA LEU A 19 -3.11 2.44 22.96
C LEU A 19 -1.88 2.28 22.05
N ARG A 20 -0.95 1.38 22.38
CA ARG A 20 0.08 0.93 21.44
C ARG A 20 -0.32 -0.39 20.82
N ARG A 21 -0.25 -0.47 19.50
CA ARG A 21 -0.42 -1.72 18.76
C ARG A 21 0.79 -2.63 19.08
N ASN A 22 0.56 -3.92 19.32
CA ASN A 22 1.61 -4.93 19.53
C ASN A 22 2.37 -5.23 18.23
N SER A 23 3.09 -4.25 17.70
CA SER A 23 3.97 -4.44 16.54
C SER A 23 5.27 -3.72 16.78
N ASP A 24 6.37 -4.39 16.44
CA ASP A 24 7.74 -3.89 16.54
C ASP A 24 8.09 -2.83 15.48
N ASP A 25 7.09 -2.19 14.88
CA ASP A 25 7.30 -1.13 13.89
C ASP A 25 7.79 0.14 14.60
N VAL A 26 8.94 0.64 14.17
CA VAL A 26 9.57 1.87 14.70
C VAL A 26 8.63 3.08 14.71
N GLY A 27 7.63 3.12 13.82
CA GLY A 27 6.68 4.23 13.80
C GLY A 27 5.84 4.36 15.08
N TRP A 28 5.70 3.30 15.87
CA TRP A 28 5.01 3.38 17.17
C TRP A 28 5.82 4.12 18.22
N GLU A 29 7.15 4.25 18.08
CA GLU A 29 7.97 5.12 18.95
C GLU A 29 7.45 6.56 18.99
N TYR A 30 6.88 7.00 17.88
CA TYR A 30 6.45 8.38 17.66
C TYR A 30 4.93 8.53 17.53
N GLY A 31 4.19 7.46 17.77
CA GLY A 31 2.76 7.38 17.51
C GLY A 31 1.99 6.62 18.58
N VAL A 32 0.78 7.09 18.87
CA VAL A 32 -0.17 6.36 19.71
C VAL A 32 -1.51 6.24 18.99
N LEU A 33 -2.23 5.15 19.22
CA LEU A 33 -3.61 5.04 18.74
C LEU A 33 -4.47 6.08 19.44
N VAL A 34 -5.37 6.71 18.68
CA VAL A 34 -6.38 7.62 19.24
C VAL A 34 -7.49 6.83 19.92
N ASP A 35 -7.83 5.67 19.36
CA ASP A 35 -8.90 4.80 19.82
C ASP A 35 -8.44 3.34 19.66
N VAL A 36 -8.70 2.52 20.68
CA VAL A 36 -8.37 1.09 20.69
C VAL A 36 -9.19 0.34 19.63
N ASN A 37 -10.44 0.77 19.42
CA ASN A 37 -11.35 0.15 18.46
C ASN A 37 -11.03 0.56 17.01
N ASN A 38 -10.50 1.77 16.82
CA ASN A 38 -10.15 2.29 15.49
C ASN A 38 -8.63 2.34 15.30
N LYS A 39 -8.10 1.22 14.80
CA LYS A 39 -6.66 1.05 14.58
C LYS A 39 -6.08 1.92 13.45
N ASP A 40 -6.92 2.60 12.67
CA ASP A 40 -6.46 3.47 11.57
C ASP A 40 -6.17 4.90 12.03
N LYS A 41 -6.73 5.32 13.16
CA LYS A 41 -6.53 6.65 13.73
C LYS A 41 -5.32 6.66 14.66
N VAL A 42 -4.26 7.35 14.22
CA VAL A 42 -3.00 7.48 14.96
C VAL A 42 -2.72 8.95 15.24
N LYS A 43 -2.23 9.25 16.44
CA LYS A 43 -1.77 10.57 16.86
C LYS A 43 -0.25 10.60 16.89
N CYS A 44 0.33 11.59 16.23
CA CYS A 44 1.75 11.87 16.28
C CYS A 44 2.12 12.47 17.64
N ILE A 45 3.13 11.92 18.34
CA ILE A 45 3.58 12.42 19.64
C ILE A 45 4.40 13.72 19.48
N LEU A 46 5.06 13.90 18.33
CA LEU A 46 5.97 15.04 18.08
C LEU A 46 5.23 16.36 17.79
N CYS A 47 3.97 16.29 17.34
CA CYS A 47 3.19 17.49 16.99
C CYS A 47 1.67 17.37 17.23
N ASP A 48 1.21 16.31 17.90
CA ASP A 48 -0.19 16.00 18.23
C ASP A 48 -1.18 15.92 17.07
N LYS A 49 -0.70 15.94 15.84
CA LYS A 49 -1.55 15.81 14.67
C LYS A 49 -2.10 14.38 14.63
N GLN A 50 -3.42 14.29 14.62
CA GLN A 50 -4.13 13.04 14.34
C GLN A 50 -4.21 12.82 12.83
N MET A 51 -4.07 11.57 12.41
CA MET A 51 -4.17 11.16 11.02
C MET A 51 -4.85 9.80 10.89
N CYS A 52 -5.58 9.64 9.80
CA CYS A 52 -6.18 8.37 9.39
C CYS A 52 -5.27 7.71 8.35
N GLY A 53 -4.93 6.44 8.57
CA GLY A 53 -4.04 5.67 7.70
C GLY A 53 -2.93 4.90 8.45
N GLY A 54 -3.07 4.76 9.77
CA GLY A 54 -2.19 3.95 10.59
C GLY A 54 -0.75 4.47 10.68
N VAL A 55 0.14 3.58 11.14
CA VAL A 55 1.56 3.87 11.37
C VAL A 55 2.32 4.22 10.08
N TYR A 56 1.86 3.74 8.92
CA TYR A 56 2.49 4.06 7.64
C TYR A 56 2.41 5.56 7.31
N ARG A 57 1.22 6.17 7.42
CA ARG A 57 1.07 7.62 7.20
C ARG A 57 1.78 8.43 8.28
N LEU A 58 1.89 7.91 9.49
CA LEU A 58 2.68 8.53 10.55
C LEU A 58 4.17 8.59 10.17
N LYS A 59 4.74 7.49 9.68
CA LYS A 59 6.13 7.48 9.20
C LYS A 59 6.35 8.50 8.08
N GLN A 60 5.43 8.60 7.12
CA GLN A 60 5.51 9.60 6.04
C GLN A 60 5.46 11.05 6.57
N HIS A 61 4.58 11.31 7.53
CA HIS A 61 4.46 12.61 8.19
C HIS A 61 5.77 13.03 8.88
N ILE A 62 6.39 12.13 9.63
CA ILE A 62 7.62 12.38 10.39
C ILE A 62 8.85 12.45 9.48
N ALA A 63 8.97 11.53 8.52
CA ALA A 63 10.04 11.53 7.52
C ALA A 63 9.99 12.78 6.62
N GLN A 64 8.84 13.46 6.58
CA GLN A 64 8.53 14.54 5.64
C GLN A 64 8.64 14.10 4.17
N GLU A 65 8.41 12.81 3.92
CA GLU A 65 8.53 12.17 2.62
C GLU A 65 7.18 11.65 2.13
N GLY A 66 6.93 11.87 0.83
CA GLY A 66 5.67 11.53 0.18
C GLY A 66 4.65 12.67 0.16
N LYS A 67 3.57 12.45 -0.60
CA LYS A 67 2.50 13.44 -0.85
C LYS A 67 1.24 13.19 -0.02
N ASN A 68 1.18 12.06 0.68
CA ASN A 68 -0.05 11.55 1.32
C ASN A 68 -0.25 12.04 2.75
N ALA A 69 0.77 12.66 3.36
CA ALA A 69 0.72 13.17 4.72
C ALA A 69 1.28 14.60 4.75
N LYS A 70 0.70 15.45 5.60
CA LYS A 70 1.28 16.77 5.90
C LYS A 70 2.64 16.58 6.57
N LYS A 71 3.59 17.49 6.40
CA LYS A 71 4.90 17.42 7.07
C LYS A 71 4.78 17.62 8.57
N CYS A 72 5.63 16.94 9.35
CA CYS A 72 5.71 17.14 10.80
C CYS A 72 6.33 18.49 11.12
N GLN A 73 5.67 19.24 12.01
CA GLN A 73 6.14 20.54 12.49
C GLN A 73 6.97 20.42 13.77
N GLY A 74 6.99 19.24 14.43
CA GLY A 74 7.80 18.99 15.62
C GLY A 74 7.54 19.93 16.80
N VAL A 75 6.35 20.52 16.91
CA VAL A 75 6.01 21.58 17.88
C VAL A 75 6.26 21.17 19.33
N LYS A 76 6.19 19.87 19.65
CA LYS A 76 6.34 19.35 21.02
C LYS A 76 7.71 18.76 21.33
N THR A 77 8.68 18.85 20.41
CA THR A 77 9.99 18.22 20.59
C THR A 77 11.12 19.17 20.22
N THR A 78 12.33 18.88 20.70
CA THR A 78 13.54 19.56 20.24
C THR A 78 13.84 19.20 18.78
N LYS A 79 14.52 20.11 18.06
CA LYS A 79 14.90 19.91 16.66
C LYS A 79 15.76 18.67 16.47
N GLU A 80 16.67 18.38 17.40
CA GLU A 80 17.52 17.19 17.36
C GLU A 80 16.71 15.89 17.37
N LYS A 81 15.77 15.76 18.31
CA LYS A 81 14.86 14.61 18.40
C LYS A 81 13.95 14.48 17.18
N LEU A 82 13.54 15.61 16.59
CA LEU A 82 12.77 15.60 15.35
C LEU A 82 13.59 15.05 14.17
N LEU A 83 14.86 15.46 14.05
CA LEU A 83 15.76 14.96 13.02
C LEU A 83 16.05 13.47 13.20
N GLU A 84 16.31 13.02 14.42
CA GLU A 84 16.50 11.60 14.72
C GLU A 84 15.26 10.77 14.33
N ALA A 85 14.07 11.25 14.71
CA ALA A 85 12.80 10.60 14.34
C ALA A 85 12.59 10.59 12.81
N GLN A 86 12.95 11.68 12.13
CA GLN A 86 12.89 11.80 10.68
C GLN A 86 13.78 10.75 10.01
N GLU A 87 15.04 10.61 10.43
CA GLU A 87 15.97 9.63 9.88
C GLU A 87 15.52 8.19 10.12
N LYS A 88 15.07 7.87 11.33
CA LYS A 88 14.56 6.52 11.66
C LYS A 88 13.33 6.17 10.82
N CYS A 89 12.38 7.09 10.69
CA CYS A 89 11.19 6.89 9.87
C CYS A 89 11.52 6.75 8.38
N LYS A 90 12.47 7.55 7.87
CA LYS A 90 12.95 7.49 6.48
C LYS A 90 13.60 6.14 6.18
N LYS A 91 14.54 5.69 7.01
CA LYS A 91 15.19 4.37 6.86
C LYS A 91 14.18 3.22 6.83
N ALA A 92 13.13 3.29 7.66
CA ALA A 92 12.07 2.30 7.68
C ALA A 92 11.21 2.29 6.40
N LEU A 93 10.94 3.46 5.80
CA LEU A 93 10.23 3.56 4.52
C LEU A 93 11.09 3.05 3.35
N ASP A 94 12.37 3.41 3.32
CA ASP A 94 13.31 2.99 2.28
C ASP A 94 13.60 1.48 2.31
N GLY A 95 13.67 0.87 3.51
CA GLY A 95 13.79 -0.57 3.65
C GLY A 95 12.65 -1.32 2.95
N ALA A 96 11.41 -0.82 3.07
CA ALA A 96 10.25 -1.40 2.42
C ALA A 96 10.28 -1.23 0.89
N LYS A 97 10.79 -0.08 0.40
CA LYS A 97 10.95 0.18 -1.04
C LYS A 97 12.01 -0.72 -1.68
N ARG A 98 13.21 -0.78 -1.07
CA ARG A 98 14.31 -1.63 -1.54
C ARG A 98 13.93 -3.10 -1.63
N LYS A 99 13.17 -3.62 -0.66
CA LYS A 99 12.67 -5.01 -0.72
C LYS A 99 11.81 -5.29 -1.96
N ARG A 100 11.00 -4.32 -2.39
CA ARG A 100 10.20 -4.45 -3.62
C ARG A 100 11.07 -4.39 -4.86
N GLU A 101 12.00 -3.43 -4.91
CA GLU A 101 12.94 -3.26 -6.03
C GLU A 101 13.82 -4.49 -6.22
N VAL A 102 14.34 -5.08 -5.13
CA VAL A 102 15.12 -6.32 -5.18
C VAL A 102 14.29 -7.48 -5.73
N LYS A 103 13.00 -7.59 -5.35
CA LYS A 103 12.12 -8.63 -5.90
C LYS A 103 11.92 -8.45 -7.41
N THR A 104 11.69 -7.21 -7.86
CA THR A 104 11.47 -6.92 -9.28
C THR A 104 12.73 -7.12 -10.12
N VAL A 105 13.91 -6.75 -9.61
CA VAL A 105 15.18 -6.96 -10.32
C VAL A 105 15.45 -8.45 -10.49
N ARG A 106 15.31 -9.24 -9.42
CA ARG A 106 15.47 -10.72 -9.51
C ARG A 106 14.54 -11.38 -10.52
N GLU A 107 13.31 -10.89 -10.62
CA GLU A 107 12.35 -11.40 -11.61
C GLU A 107 12.80 -11.09 -13.05
N LEU A 108 13.36 -9.89 -13.28
CA LEU A 108 13.92 -9.51 -14.58
C LEU A 108 15.18 -10.30 -14.93
N GLU A 109 16.10 -10.47 -13.96
CA GLU A 109 17.31 -11.29 -14.12
C GLU A 109 16.95 -12.74 -14.50
N LEU A 110 16.02 -13.36 -13.76
CA LEU A 110 15.51 -14.70 -14.08
C LEU A 110 14.91 -14.78 -15.50
N ARG A 111 14.24 -13.71 -15.95
CA ARG A 111 13.65 -13.66 -17.30
C ARG A 111 14.70 -13.49 -18.39
N GLU A 112 15.82 -12.83 -18.09
CA GLU A 112 16.94 -12.61 -19.00
C GLU A 112 17.82 -13.87 -19.15
N GLU A 113 18.02 -14.63 -18.06
CA GLU A 113 18.80 -15.88 -18.07
C GLU A 113 18.10 -17.04 -18.77
N VAL A 114 16.79 -16.95 -19.04
CA VAL A 114 16.10 -17.88 -19.95
C VAL A 114 16.44 -17.50 -21.39
N HIS A 115 17.63 -17.91 -21.83
CA HIS A 115 17.95 -18.01 -23.25
C HIS A 115 17.05 -19.08 -23.87
N VAL A 116 15.93 -18.67 -24.48
CA VAL A 116 15.21 -19.52 -25.42
C VAL A 116 16.07 -19.59 -26.69
N SER A 117 17.05 -20.48 -26.67
CA SER A 117 17.74 -20.89 -27.89
C SER A 117 16.66 -21.40 -28.85
N ARG A 118 16.34 -20.62 -29.90
CA ARG A 118 15.73 -21.18 -31.09
C ARG A 118 16.72 -22.23 -31.59
N VAL A 119 16.41 -23.50 -31.34
CA VAL A 119 17.21 -24.64 -31.79
C VAL A 119 17.47 -24.48 -33.30
N GLY A 120 18.76 -24.35 -33.64
CA GLY A 120 19.40 -24.81 -34.87
C GLY A 120 18.94 -24.22 -36.21
N GLY A 121 19.86 -23.53 -36.90
CA GLY A 121 19.82 -23.45 -38.36
C GLY A 121 20.46 -24.70 -38.98
N SER A 122 19.89 -25.15 -40.12
CA SER A 122 20.48 -26.05 -41.15
C SER A 122 20.85 -27.46 -40.65
N GLU A 123 20.27 -28.58 -41.06
CA GLU A 123 19.66 -29.05 -42.31
C GLU A 123 18.61 -30.09 -41.90
N GLU A 124 17.44 -30.13 -42.56
CA GLU A 124 16.42 -31.20 -42.39
C GLU A 124 16.25 -31.74 -40.95
N VAL A 125 15.79 -30.90 -40.02
CA VAL A 125 15.00 -31.45 -38.91
C VAL A 125 13.59 -31.56 -39.46
N THR A 126 13.25 -32.77 -39.89
CA THR A 126 11.86 -33.23 -39.95
C THR A 126 11.27 -32.97 -38.57
N CYS A 127 10.64 -31.80 -38.42
CA CYS A 127 9.56 -31.68 -37.48
C CYS A 127 8.65 -32.83 -37.87
N VAL A 128 8.39 -33.75 -36.94
CA VAL A 128 7.22 -34.62 -37.04
C VAL A 128 6.02 -33.67 -36.91
N GLY A 129 5.80 -32.90 -37.98
CA GLY A 129 4.55 -32.28 -38.32
C GLY A 129 3.66 -33.45 -38.63
N SER A 130 3.10 -34.03 -37.57
CA SER A 130 1.79 -34.62 -37.71
C SER A 130 0.94 -33.53 -38.36
N SER A 131 0.57 -33.78 -39.60
CA SER A 131 -0.20 -32.89 -40.45
C SER A 131 -1.63 -32.72 -39.95
N GLU A 132 -1.93 -33.23 -38.75
CA GLU A 132 -3.23 -33.11 -38.13
C GLU A 132 -3.33 -31.83 -37.30
N PRO A 133 -4.36 -31.01 -37.55
CA PRO A 133 -4.64 -29.86 -36.70
C PRO A 133 -4.80 -30.36 -35.27
N HIS A 134 -3.93 -29.89 -34.37
CA HIS A 134 -3.96 -30.24 -32.96
C HIS A 134 -5.38 -30.05 -32.43
N LYS A 135 -5.97 -31.11 -31.87
CA LYS A 135 -7.29 -31.04 -31.24
C LYS A 135 -7.16 -30.06 -30.07
N LEU A 136 -7.64 -28.84 -30.29
CA LEU A 136 -7.63 -27.76 -29.31
C LEU A 136 -8.27 -28.28 -28.02
N GLY A 137 -7.48 -28.27 -26.95
CA GLY A 137 -7.92 -28.66 -25.64
C GLY A 137 -8.88 -27.63 -25.06
N PRO A 138 -9.59 -27.96 -23.97
CA PRO A 138 -10.52 -27.04 -23.32
C PRO A 138 -9.88 -25.71 -22.88
N MET A 139 -8.56 -25.69 -22.63
CA MET A 139 -7.78 -24.50 -22.28
C MET A 139 -7.68 -23.51 -23.44
N ASP A 140 -7.58 -23.98 -24.68
CA ASP A 140 -7.35 -23.15 -25.87
C ASP A 140 -8.55 -22.25 -26.20
N LYS A 141 -9.71 -22.49 -25.57
CA LYS A 141 -10.84 -21.56 -25.59
C LYS A 141 -10.48 -20.17 -25.05
N TRP A 142 -9.50 -20.09 -24.16
CA TRP A 142 -9.10 -18.86 -23.46
C TRP A 142 -7.75 -18.30 -23.93
N THR A 143 -7.05 -19.02 -24.81
CA THR A 143 -5.67 -18.70 -25.22
C THR A 143 -5.55 -18.35 -26.70
N LYS A 144 -6.67 -18.03 -27.38
CA LYS A 144 -6.62 -17.52 -28.75
C LYS A 144 -5.67 -16.32 -28.81
N ALA A 145 -4.79 -16.31 -29.81
CA ALA A 145 -3.88 -15.21 -30.06
C ALA A 145 -4.68 -13.91 -30.09
N ILE A 146 -4.38 -13.02 -29.14
CA ILE A 146 -5.01 -11.71 -29.04
C ILE A 146 -4.59 -10.94 -30.29
N ASP A 147 -5.50 -10.78 -31.25
CA ASP A 147 -5.26 -9.88 -32.37
C ASP A 147 -5.11 -8.46 -31.80
N PRO A 148 -3.95 -7.81 -31.96
CA PRO A 148 -3.66 -6.51 -31.36
C PRO A 148 -4.58 -5.39 -31.85
N THR A 149 -5.31 -5.59 -32.95
CA THR A 149 -6.32 -4.66 -33.45
C THR A 149 -7.66 -4.81 -32.75
N THR A 150 -7.99 -6.02 -32.27
CA THR A 150 -9.25 -6.33 -31.58
C THR A 150 -9.24 -5.79 -30.14
N THR A 151 -8.10 -5.86 -29.43
CA THR A 151 -8.00 -5.31 -28.06
C THR A 151 -8.18 -3.79 -28.02
N LYS A 152 -7.75 -3.07 -29.07
CA LYS A 152 -7.91 -1.61 -29.14
C LYS A 152 -9.37 -1.22 -29.39
N SER A 153 -10.07 -1.91 -30.29
CA SER A 153 -11.48 -1.63 -30.58
C SER A 153 -12.42 -2.01 -29.43
N GLU A 154 -12.13 -3.11 -28.73
CA GLU A 154 -12.86 -3.52 -27.51
C GLU A 154 -12.64 -2.52 -26.36
N SER A 155 -11.40 -2.06 -26.17
CA SER A 155 -11.07 -1.02 -25.17
C SER A 155 -11.83 0.29 -25.42
N LEU A 156 -11.89 0.75 -26.68
CA LEU A 156 -12.65 1.95 -27.05
C LEU A 156 -14.16 1.76 -26.82
N THR A 157 -14.68 0.55 -27.04
CA THR A 157 -16.09 0.22 -26.79
C THR A 157 -16.40 0.24 -25.28
N GLN A 158 -15.53 -0.36 -24.45
CA GLN A 158 -15.67 -0.35 -23.00
C GLN A 158 -15.57 1.06 -22.41
N GLN A 159 -14.67 1.91 -22.93
CA GLN A 159 -14.59 3.32 -22.53
C GLN A 159 -15.88 4.09 -22.86
N ARG A 160 -16.46 3.84 -24.04
CA ARG A 160 -17.74 4.45 -24.45
C ARG A 160 -18.89 4.02 -23.55
N LEU A 161 -19.00 2.73 -23.22
CA LEU A 161 -20.02 2.21 -22.31
C LEU A 161 -19.88 2.80 -20.90
N ASN A 162 -18.66 2.84 -20.36
CA ASN A 162 -18.41 3.45 -19.06
C ASN A 162 -18.82 4.93 -19.04
N LYS A 163 -18.52 5.69 -20.11
CA LYS A 163 -18.89 7.10 -20.21
C LYS A 163 -20.41 7.31 -20.13
N GLU A 164 -21.20 6.49 -20.81
CA GLU A 164 -22.67 6.60 -20.77
C GLU A 164 -23.23 6.20 -19.40
N LEU A 165 -22.71 5.13 -18.78
CA LEU A 165 -23.10 4.73 -17.43
C LEU A 165 -22.82 5.82 -16.38
N TRP A 166 -21.68 6.51 -16.48
CA TRP A 166 -21.35 7.62 -15.59
C TRP A 166 -22.31 8.80 -15.76
N LYS A 167 -22.71 9.13 -17.00
CA LYS A 167 -23.71 10.17 -17.26
C LYS A 167 -25.07 9.81 -16.68
N GLU A 168 -25.52 8.57 -16.86
CA GLU A 168 -26.81 8.11 -16.33
C GLU A 168 -26.83 8.15 -14.81
N ARG A 169 -25.78 7.65 -14.15
CA ARG A 169 -25.64 7.74 -12.69
C ARG A 169 -25.63 9.19 -12.20
N LEU A 170 -24.96 10.10 -12.92
CA LEU A 170 -24.93 11.52 -12.56
C LEU A 170 -26.32 12.17 -12.71
N HIS A 171 -27.05 11.87 -13.78
CA HIS A 171 -28.41 12.34 -13.98
C HIS A 171 -29.35 11.84 -12.87
N GLU A 172 -29.24 10.58 -12.46
CA GLU A 172 -30.08 10.04 -11.39
C GLU A 172 -29.80 10.73 -10.04
N VAL A 173 -28.52 11.00 -9.75
CA VAL A 173 -28.12 11.79 -8.57
C VAL A 173 -28.70 13.20 -8.63
N HIS A 174 -28.59 13.90 -9.77
CA HIS A 174 -29.19 15.23 -9.94
C HIS A 174 -30.72 15.22 -9.75
N LYS A 175 -31.40 14.19 -10.28
CA LYS A 175 -32.85 14.01 -10.14
C LYS A 175 -33.28 13.71 -8.71
N TYR A 176 -32.46 12.98 -7.96
CA TYR A 176 -32.67 12.74 -6.54
C TYR A 176 -32.50 14.02 -5.73
N ILE A 177 -31.39 14.75 -5.95
CA ILE A 177 -31.10 16.04 -5.29
C ILE A 177 -32.24 17.04 -5.54
N ALA A 178 -32.68 17.20 -6.79
CA ALA A 178 -33.75 18.12 -7.16
C ALA A 178 -35.10 17.78 -6.51
N ARG A 179 -35.35 16.50 -6.18
CA ARG A 179 -36.56 16.06 -5.46
C ARG A 179 -36.47 16.26 -3.95
N SER A 180 -35.27 16.24 -3.39
CA SER A 180 -35.03 16.38 -1.94
C SER A 180 -34.84 17.81 -1.44
N VAL A 181 -34.91 18.81 -2.33
CA VAL A 181 -34.72 20.25 -2.03
C VAL A 181 -36.03 21.06 -2.22
N LEU A 182 -37.16 20.36 -2.37
CA LEU A 182 -38.52 20.91 -2.23
C LEU A 182 -39.14 20.33 -0.95
#